data_AF-A0A2S8BGI7-F1
#
_entry.id   AF-A0A2S8BGI7-F1
#
_cell.length_a   1.000
_cell.length_b   1.000
_cell.length_c   1.000
_cell.angle_alpha   90.00
_cell.angle_beta   90.00
_cell.angle_gamma   90.00
#
_symmetry.space_group_name_H-M   'P 1'
#
loop_
_entity.id
_entity.type
_entity.pdbx_description
1 polymer ?
#
loop_
_entity_poly.entity_id
_entity_poly.type
_entity_poly.pdbx_seq_one_letter_code
_entity_poly.pdbx_strand_id
1 'polypeptide(L)'
;MIMYLTTYLTLLHGAENMLAESYRQVASGHQLDFDVYYMCQSFARECDAHGSALVASVERYAHVVEPEPERLHPKGLTATRGGPVGLLRDLQDLYQLANLVDITWTLVGQAAHAPGTETSSPR
;
A
#
# COMPACT_ATOMS: atom_id res chain seq x y z
N MET A 1 -7.86 0.18 20.02
CA MET A 1 -7.02 1.07 19.19
C MET A 1 -5.79 0.36 18.61
N ILE A 2 -4.98 -0.33 19.44
CA ILE A 2 -3.88 -1.22 18.97
C ILE A 2 -4.36 -2.24 17.93
N MET A 3 -5.59 -2.73 18.07
CA MET A 3 -6.24 -3.67 17.14
C MET A 3 -6.43 -3.13 15.72
N TYR A 4 -6.92 -1.90 15.55
CA TYR A 4 -7.08 -1.28 14.22
C TYR A 4 -5.70 -1.04 13.58
N LEU A 5 -4.68 -0.76 14.38
CA LEU A 5 -3.32 -0.59 13.90
C LEU A 5 -2.77 -1.89 13.27
N THR A 6 -3.00 -3.07 13.87
CA THR A 6 -2.58 -4.36 13.29
C THR A 6 -3.21 -4.63 11.92
N THR A 7 -4.53 -4.44 11.80
CA THR A 7 -5.25 -4.63 10.52
C THR A 7 -4.73 -3.69 9.45
N TYR A 8 -4.58 -2.39 9.78
CA TYR A 8 -4.09 -1.41 8.82
C TYR A 8 -2.60 -1.57 8.48
N LEU A 9 -1.76 -2.05 9.40
CA LEU A 9 -0.37 -2.41 9.09
C LEU A 9 -0.29 -3.58 8.10
N THR A 10 -1.14 -4.60 8.28
CA THR A 10 -1.21 -5.74 7.36
C THR A 10 -1.72 -5.32 5.98
N LEU A 11 -2.78 -4.49 5.95
CA LEU A 11 -3.29 -3.87 4.73
C LEU A 11 -2.21 -3.06 4.01
N LEU A 12 -1.51 -2.20 4.75
CA LEU A 12 -0.46 -1.33 4.21
C LEU A 12 0.67 -2.12 3.58
N HIS A 13 1.18 -3.15 4.27
CA HIS A 13 2.23 -4.00 3.74
C HIS A 13 1.78 -4.73 2.45
N GLY A 14 0.55 -5.25 2.43
CA GLY A 14 -0.02 -5.86 1.22
C GLY A 14 -0.21 -4.85 0.07
N ALA A 15 -0.63 -3.63 0.39
CA ALA A 15 -0.85 -2.58 -0.60
C ALA A 15 0.46 -2.07 -1.21
N GLU A 16 1.55 -1.95 -0.43
CA GLU A 16 2.90 -1.64 -0.92
C GLU A 16 3.41 -2.69 -1.91
N ASN A 17 3.34 -3.97 -1.55
CA ASN A 17 3.77 -5.06 -2.42
C ASN A 17 3.03 -5.06 -3.76
N MET A 18 1.73 -4.77 -3.72
CA MET A 18 0.89 -4.72 -4.91
C MET A 18 1.11 -3.48 -5.76
N LEU A 19 1.37 -2.32 -5.14
CA LEU A 19 1.72 -1.11 -5.85
C LEU A 19 3.06 -1.28 -6.56
N ALA A 20 4.05 -1.89 -5.90
CA ALA A 20 5.33 -2.24 -6.50
C ALA A 20 5.16 -3.12 -7.75
N GLU A 21 4.33 -4.16 -7.66
CA GLU A 21 4.05 -5.05 -8.79
C GLU A 21 3.29 -4.34 -9.91
N SER A 22 2.33 -3.48 -9.56
CA SER A 22 1.59 -2.68 -10.55
C SER A 22 2.51 -1.72 -11.30
N TYR A 23 3.47 -1.09 -10.62
CA TYR A 23 4.49 -0.26 -11.29
C TYR A 23 5.35 -1.08 -12.24
N ARG A 24 5.81 -2.28 -11.82
CA ARG A 24 6.56 -3.21 -12.68
C ARG A 24 5.74 -3.61 -13.91
N GLN A 25 4.45 -3.91 -13.74
CA GLN A 25 3.54 -4.26 -14.83
C GLN A 25 3.43 -3.12 -15.85
N VAL A 26 3.21 -1.88 -15.40
CA VAL A 26 3.11 -0.71 -16.29
C VAL A 26 4.43 -0.43 -17.00
N ALA A 27 5.57 -0.48 -16.29
CA ALA A 27 6.88 -0.33 -16.90
C ALA A 27 7.09 -1.37 -18.01
N SER A 28 6.75 -2.64 -17.76
CA SER A 28 6.92 -3.71 -18.73
C SER A 28 6.02 -3.58 -19.96
N GLY A 29 4.81 -3.04 -19.80
CA GLY A 29 3.84 -2.89 -20.89
C GLY A 29 4.08 -1.66 -21.78
N HIS A 30 4.79 -0.65 -21.28
CA HIS A 30 5.04 0.63 -21.97
C HIS A 30 6.55 0.92 -22.10
N GLN A 31 7.36 -0.09 -22.43
CA GLN A 31 8.82 0.01 -22.51
C GLN A 31 9.35 1.03 -23.53
N LEU A 32 8.55 1.38 -24.53
CA LEU A 32 8.91 2.35 -25.55
C LEU A 32 8.82 3.80 -25.03
N ASP A 33 8.06 4.01 -23.95
CA ASP A 33 7.96 5.28 -23.23
C ASP A 33 9.00 5.29 -22.11
N PHE A 34 10.24 5.65 -22.45
CA PHE A 34 11.40 5.48 -21.56
C PHE A 34 11.26 6.19 -20.21
N ASP A 35 10.65 7.38 -20.18
CA ASP A 35 10.40 8.13 -18.95
C ASP A 35 9.45 7.38 -18.01
N VAL A 36 8.34 6.86 -18.55
CA VAL A 36 7.39 6.01 -17.81
C VAL A 36 8.09 4.76 -17.30
N TYR A 37 8.87 4.09 -18.14
CA TYR A 37 9.61 2.88 -17.78
C TYR A 37 10.52 3.11 -16.56
N TYR A 38 11.45 4.06 -16.63
CA TYR A 38 12.43 4.26 -15.56
C TYR A 38 11.81 4.83 -14.28
N MET A 39 10.78 5.68 -14.42
CA MET A 39 10.08 6.24 -13.27
C MET A 39 9.29 5.16 -12.52
N CYS A 40 8.52 4.33 -13.23
CA CYS A 40 7.79 3.22 -12.62
C CYS A 40 8.74 2.20 -11.95
N GLN A 41 9.87 1.87 -12.60
CA GLN A 41 10.89 1.00 -11.99
C GLN A 41 11.52 1.61 -10.72
N SER A 42 11.60 2.93 -10.63
CA SER A 42 12.11 3.61 -9.44
C SER A 42 11.08 3.59 -8.31
N PHE A 43 9.82 3.92 -8.60
CA PHE A 43 8.74 3.83 -7.61
C PHE A 43 8.50 2.40 -7.11
N ALA A 44 8.62 1.39 -7.97
CA ALA A 44 8.54 -0.01 -7.55
C ALA A 44 9.60 -0.35 -6.47
N ARG A 45 10.84 0.14 -6.64
CA ARG A 45 11.92 -0.06 -5.66
C ARG A 45 11.67 0.69 -4.36
N GLU A 46 11.08 1.88 -4.42
CA GLU A 46 10.68 2.62 -3.22
C GLU A 46 9.61 1.86 -2.42
N CYS A 47 8.58 1.35 -3.11
CA CYS A 47 7.57 0.48 -2.50
C CYS A 47 8.19 -0.79 -1.87
N ASP A 48 9.14 -1.45 -2.55
CA ASP A 48 9.83 -2.61 -1.99
C ASP A 48 10.61 -2.25 -0.71
N ALA A 49 11.24 -1.07 -0.67
CA ALA A 49 11.95 -0.57 0.50
C ALA A 49 10.99 -0.26 1.68
N HIS A 50 9.85 0.37 1.38
CA HIS A 50 8.79 0.61 2.35
C HIS A 50 8.22 -0.70 2.92
N GLY A 51 7.88 -1.65 2.04
CA GLY A 51 7.39 -2.98 2.41
C GLY A 51 8.38 -3.70 3.33
N SER A 52 9.67 -3.64 3.01
CA SER A 52 10.74 -4.23 3.83
C SER A 52 10.85 -3.57 5.21
N ALA A 53 10.73 -2.25 5.30
CA ALA A 53 10.77 -1.52 6.57
C ALA A 53 9.56 -1.83 7.47
N LEU A 54 8.41 -2.18 6.88
CA LEU A 54 7.19 -2.54 7.61
C LEU A 54 7.24 -3.93 8.27
N VAL A 55 8.06 -4.87 7.77
CA VAL A 55 8.08 -6.27 8.23
C VAL A 55 8.19 -6.38 9.74
N ALA A 56 9.18 -5.71 10.34
CA ALA A 56 9.40 -5.76 11.79
C ALA A 56 8.19 -5.22 12.59
N SER A 57 7.48 -4.23 12.06
CA SER A 57 6.28 -3.68 12.70
C SER A 57 5.09 -4.64 12.57
N VAL A 58 4.89 -5.23 11.38
CA VAL A 58 3.84 -6.22 11.16
C VAL A 58 4.03 -7.43 12.08
N GLU A 59 5.25 -7.99 12.14
CA GLU A 59 5.59 -9.12 13.02
C GLU A 59 5.33 -8.79 14.50
N ARG A 60 5.71 -7.60 14.95
CA ARG A 60 5.51 -7.15 16.33
C ARG A 60 4.03 -7.09 16.74
N TYR A 61 3.14 -6.76 15.82
CA TYR A 61 1.71 -6.53 16.09
C TYR A 61 0.79 -7.66 15.60
N ALA A 62 1.32 -8.70 14.96
CA ALA A 62 0.57 -9.81 14.33
C ALA A 62 -0.26 -10.67 15.30
N HIS A 63 -0.02 -10.62 16.60
CA HIS A 63 -0.69 -11.48 17.59
C HIS A 63 -2.07 -11.00 18.06
N VAL A 64 -2.56 -9.88 17.54
CA VAL A 64 -3.87 -9.31 17.90
C VAL A 64 -4.83 -9.51 16.72
N VAL A 65 -5.56 -10.62 16.69
CA VAL A 65 -6.47 -10.99 15.59
C VAL A 65 -7.92 -11.08 16.08
N GLU A 66 -8.79 -10.24 15.53
CA GLU A 66 -10.26 -10.39 15.55
C GLU A 66 -10.74 -10.79 14.13
N PRO A 67 -11.96 -11.35 13.97
CA PRO A 67 -12.52 -11.68 12.67
C PRO A 67 -12.63 -10.41 11.82
N GLU A 68 -11.81 -10.32 10.77
CA GLU A 68 -11.71 -9.16 9.90
C GLU A 68 -13.05 -8.94 9.16
N PRO A 69 -13.72 -7.78 9.29
CA PRO A 69 -14.83 -7.43 8.41
C PRO A 69 -14.25 -7.21 7.02
N GLU A 70 -14.75 -7.96 6.03
CA GLU A 70 -14.38 -7.97 4.60
C GLU A 70 -12.98 -7.40 4.29
N ARG A 71 -12.00 -8.30 4.14
CA ARG A 71 -10.65 -7.96 3.68
C ARG A 71 -10.69 -6.99 2.51
N LEU A 72 -10.26 -5.76 2.75
CA LEU A 72 -10.06 -4.77 1.71
C LEU A 72 -8.82 -5.22 0.93
N HIS A 73 -9.03 -6.02 -0.11
CA HIS A 73 -8.00 -6.38 -1.06
C HIS A 73 -8.00 -5.31 -2.14
N PRO A 74 -7.05 -4.36 -2.14
CA PRO A 74 -6.96 -3.47 -3.27
C PRO A 74 -6.66 -4.31 -4.52
N LYS A 75 -7.13 -3.86 -5.68
CA LYS A 75 -6.91 -4.58 -6.93
C LYS A 75 -5.73 -3.93 -7.64
N GLY A 76 -4.62 -4.66 -7.73
CA GLY A 76 -3.46 -4.25 -8.52
C GLY A 76 -3.71 -4.37 -10.02
N LEU A 77 -2.82 -3.79 -10.82
CA LEU A 77 -2.84 -3.95 -12.28
C LEU A 77 -2.21 -5.30 -12.64
N THR A 78 -2.99 -6.17 -13.28
CA THR A 78 -2.52 -7.49 -13.75
C THR A 78 -2.18 -7.52 -15.24
N ALA A 79 -2.57 -6.49 -15.99
CA ALA A 79 -2.29 -6.34 -17.41
C ALA A 79 -2.29 -4.85 -17.78
N THR A 80 -1.53 -4.49 -18.81
CA THR A 80 -1.53 -3.14 -19.39
C THR A 80 -2.47 -3.07 -20.59
N ARG A 81 -2.90 -1.85 -20.89
CA ARG A 81 -3.79 -1.55 -22.01
C ARG A 81 -2.99 -0.98 -23.18
N GLY A 82 -3.32 -1.41 -24.39
CA GLY A 82 -2.68 -0.93 -25.62
C GLY A 82 -3.19 0.43 -26.09
N GLY A 83 -2.38 1.10 -26.92
CA GLY A 83 -2.71 2.36 -27.59
C GLY A 83 -2.53 3.61 -26.70
N PRO A 84 -2.63 4.83 -27.28
CA PRO A 84 -2.32 6.08 -26.57
C PRO A 84 -3.19 6.34 -25.33
N VAL A 85 -4.46 5.90 -25.36
CA VAL A 85 -5.37 6.01 -24.22
C VAL A 85 -5.11 4.92 -23.18
N GLY A 86 -4.50 3.80 -23.60
CA GLY A 86 -4.15 2.69 -22.72
C GLY A 86 -3.16 3.11 -21.64
N LEU A 87 -2.06 3.77 -22.03
CA LEU A 87 -1.09 4.32 -21.09
C LEU A 87 -1.73 5.28 -20.08
N LEU A 88 -2.54 6.24 -20.53
CA LEU A 88 -3.20 7.19 -19.64
C LEU A 88 -4.12 6.49 -18.63
N ARG A 89 -4.82 5.42 -19.03
CA ARG A 89 -5.66 4.64 -18.14
C ARG A 89 -4.85 3.83 -17.13
N ASP A 90 -3.74 3.24 -17.57
CA ASP A 90 -2.85 2.50 -16.69
C ASP A 90 -2.18 3.43 -15.64
N LEU A 91 -1.78 4.64 -16.06
CA LEU A 91 -1.27 5.69 -15.14
C LEU A 91 -2.36 6.19 -14.17
N GLN A 92 -3.61 6.31 -14.63
CA GLN A 92 -4.73 6.66 -13.75
C GLN A 92 -4.97 5.58 -12.69
N ASP A 93 -4.97 4.31 -13.07
CA ASP A 93 -5.14 3.20 -12.14
C ASP A 93 -3.98 3.16 -11.11
N LEU A 94 -2.74 3.39 -11.55
CA LEU A 94 -1.58 3.54 -10.66
C LEU A 94 -1.74 4.70 -9.67
N TYR A 95 -2.19 5.86 -10.15
CA TYR A 95 -2.42 7.03 -9.30
C TYR A 95 -3.46 6.74 -8.21
N GLN A 96 -4.55 6.05 -8.55
CA GLN A 96 -5.58 5.67 -7.57
C GLN A 96 -5.02 4.72 -6.51
N LEU A 97 -4.23 3.72 -6.92
CA LEU A 97 -3.60 2.78 -6.00
C LEU A 97 -2.55 3.46 -5.10
N ALA A 98 -1.73 4.34 -5.67
CA ALA A 98 -0.76 5.13 -4.92
C ALA A 98 -1.42 6.01 -3.84
N ASN A 99 -2.54 6.68 -4.17
CA ASN A 99 -3.29 7.46 -3.18
C ASN A 99 -3.87 6.59 -2.07
N LEU A 100 -4.34 5.38 -2.38
CA LEU A 100 -4.80 4.45 -1.35
C LEU A 100 -3.64 4.09 -0.38
N VAL A 101 -2.46 3.79 -0.92
CA VAL A 101 -1.27 3.49 -0.10
C VAL A 101 -0.89 4.68 0.77
N ASP A 102 -0.84 5.89 0.20
CA ASP A 102 -0.51 7.12 0.93
C ASP A 102 -1.49 7.44 2.08
N ILE A 103 -2.79 7.32 1.81
CA ILE A 103 -3.84 7.48 2.84
C ILE A 103 -3.66 6.42 3.94
N THR A 104 -3.34 5.18 3.56
CA THR A 104 -3.14 4.09 4.52
C THR A 104 -1.89 4.33 5.39
N TRP A 105 -0.79 4.81 4.83
CA TRP A 105 0.39 5.27 5.57
C TRP A 105 0.03 6.36 6.58
N THR A 106 -0.74 7.35 6.14
CA THR A 106 -1.19 8.45 7.00
C THR A 106 -2.02 7.93 8.18
N LEU A 107 -2.97 7.02 7.94
CA LEU A 107 -3.81 6.42 8.98
C LEU A 107 -2.98 5.59 9.98
N VAL A 108 -2.04 4.78 9.51
CA VAL A 108 -1.12 4.01 10.36
C VAL A 108 -0.27 4.97 11.21
N GLY A 109 0.28 6.01 10.60
CA GLY A 109 1.09 7.02 11.29
C GLY A 109 0.30 7.73 12.39
N GLN A 110 -0.94 8.13 12.13
CA GLN A 110 -1.81 8.75 13.13
C GLN A 110 -2.17 7.78 14.26
N ALA A 111 -2.53 6.54 13.92
CA ALA A 111 -2.86 5.51 14.91
C ALA A 111 -1.67 5.16 15.83
N ALA A 112 -0.44 5.24 15.31
CA ALA A 112 0.78 5.03 16.09
C ALA A 112 1.05 6.15 17.12
N HIS A 113 0.57 7.38 16.88
CA HIS A 113 0.78 8.53 17.76
C HIS A 113 -0.39 8.82 18.71
N ALA A 114 -1.49 8.09 18.60
CA ALA A 114 -2.65 8.30 19.46
C ALA A 114 -2.35 7.88 20.92
N PRO A 115 -2.59 8.73 21.92
CA PRO A 115 -2.35 8.39 23.32
C PRO A 115 -3.24 7.21 23.73
N GLY A 116 -2.64 6.15 24.26
CA GLY A 116 -3.39 5.01 24.80
C GLY A 116 -4.26 5.48 25.96
N THR A 117 -5.57 5.54 25.77
CA THR A 117 -6.51 5.83 26.86
C THR A 117 -6.68 4.59 27.74
N GLU A 118 -5.64 4.27 28.51
CA GLU A 118 -5.74 3.52 29.75
C GLU A 118 -5.58 4.51 30.90
N THR A 119 -6.68 5.10 31.37
CA THR A 119 -6.90 5.45 32.80
C THR A 119 -8.24 6.18 32.95
N SER A 120 -9.27 5.46 33.38
CA SER A 120 -10.29 5.99 34.30
C SER A 120 -11.14 4.84 34.84
N SER A 121 -10.62 4.16 35.85
CA SER A 121 -11.47 3.44 36.81
C SER A 121 -12.09 4.49 37.73
N PRO A 122 -13.43 4.55 37.90
CA PRO A 122 -14.04 5.44 38.88
C PRO A 122 -13.84 4.83 40.27
N ARG A 123 -13.17 5.59 41.15
CA ARG A 123 -13.33 5.45 42.60
C ARG A 123 -14.48 6.35 43.06
#